data_AF-A0A4Q3UNR9-F1
#
_entry.id   AF-A0A4Q3UNR9-F1
#
_cell.length_a   1.000
_cell.length_b   1.000
_cell.length_c   1.000
_cell.angle_alpha   90.00
_cell.angle_beta   90.00
_cell.angle_gamma   90.00
#
_symmetry.space_group_name_H-M   'P 1'
#
loop_
_entity.id
_entity.type
_entity.pdbx_description
1 polymer ?
#
loop_
_entity_poly.entity_id
_entity_poly.type
_entity_poly.pdbx_seq_one_letter_code
_entity_poly.pdbx_strand_id
1 'polypeptide(L)'
;MSASPTPRYRLDPTDRIVMRGRILTCKGQTPTGYLMQPFGSEITDHVTFVEFEAERQHQDFRHDTLFYTESRARARARTLIES
;
A
#
# COMPACT_ATOMS: atom_id res chain seq x y z
N MET A 1 9.02 24.83 16.33
CA MET A 1 9.51 23.45 16.16
C MET A 1 8.40 22.66 15.49
N SER A 2 8.44 22.53 14.16
CA SER A 2 7.43 21.77 13.43
C SER A 2 7.65 20.29 13.74
N ALA A 3 6.77 19.70 14.54
CA ALA A 3 6.79 18.27 14.79
C ALA A 3 6.67 17.57 13.44
N SER A 4 7.75 16.92 12.99
CA SER A 4 7.71 16.04 11.83
C SER A 4 6.55 15.06 12.06
N PRO A 5 5.53 14.99 11.17
CA PRO A 5 4.40 14.10 11.37
C PRO A 5 4.95 12.68 11.46
N THR A 6 5.04 12.18 12.68
CA THR A 6 5.68 10.90 12.98
C THR A 6 4.75 9.81 12.47
N PRO A 7 5.25 8.76 11.80
CA PRO A 7 4.39 7.80 11.13
C PRO A 7 3.73 6.93 12.20
N ARG A 8 2.40 7.01 12.33
CA ARG A 8 1.63 6.20 13.29
C ARG A 8 1.19 4.85 12.71
N TYR A 9 1.52 4.55 11.45
CA TYR A 9 1.09 3.33 10.76
C TYR A 9 2.25 2.66 10.03
N ARG A 10 2.54 1.40 10.34
CA ARG A 10 3.56 0.61 9.64
C ARG A 10 2.93 -0.02 8.40
N LEU A 11 3.59 0.18 7.26
CA LEU A 11 3.26 -0.45 5.99
C LEU A 11 4.50 -1.16 5.49
N ASP A 12 4.36 -2.44 5.21
CA ASP A 12 5.36 -3.28 4.58
C ASP A 12 5.17 -3.25 3.05
N PRO A 13 6.25 -3.40 2.26
CA PRO A 13 6.17 -3.32 0.79
C PRO A 13 5.25 -4.36 0.13
N THR A 14 4.94 -5.43 0.86
CA THR A 14 4.08 -6.54 0.43
C THR A 14 2.62 -6.37 0.82
N ASP A 15 2.31 -5.31 1.56
CA ASP A 15 0.97 -5.03 2.02
C ASP A 15 0.10 -4.59 0.86
N ARG A 16 -1.15 -5.07 0.87
CA ARG A 16 -2.20 -4.54 0.01
C ARG A 16 -3.04 -3.57 0.81
N ILE A 17 -3.19 -2.38 0.28
CA ILE A 17 -3.98 -1.33 0.88
C ILE A 17 -5.12 -1.02 -0.08
N VAL A 18 -6.35 -1.00 0.42
CA VAL A 18 -7.53 -0.60 -0.33
C VAL A 18 -7.99 0.75 0.18
N MET A 19 -8.02 1.76 -0.69
CA MET A 19 -8.54 3.10 -0.40
C MET A 19 -9.50 3.51 -1.51
N ARG A 20 -10.73 3.91 -1.17
CA ARG A 20 -11.76 4.32 -2.15
C ARG A 20 -11.93 3.35 -3.35
N GLY A 21 -11.84 2.05 -3.10
CA GLY A 21 -11.93 1.02 -4.13
C GLY A 21 -10.67 0.82 -4.98
N ARG A 22 -9.60 1.61 -4.78
CA ARG A 22 -8.29 1.41 -5.43
C ARG A 22 -7.42 0.48 -4.60
N ILE A 23 -6.76 -0.46 -5.27
CA ILE A 23 -5.76 -1.34 -4.67
C ILE A 23 -4.40 -0.68 -4.83
N LEU A 24 -3.69 -0.49 -3.72
CA LEU A 24 -2.41 0.19 -3.62
C LEU A 24 -1.38 -0.73 -2.92
N THR A 25 -0.11 -0.53 -3.26
CA THR A 25 1.04 -1.08 -2.52
C THR A 25 1.93 0.05 -2.06
N CYS A 26 2.51 -0.08 -0.87
CA CYS A 26 3.50 0.88 -0.38
C CYS A 26 4.86 0.55 -1.02
N LYS A 27 5.46 1.47 -1.75
CA LYS A 27 6.80 1.31 -2.34
C LYS A 27 7.90 1.92 -1.49
N GLY A 28 7.53 2.75 -0.52
CA GLY A 28 8.46 3.36 0.38
C GLY A 28 7.81 4.43 1.23
N GLN A 29 8.62 5.01 2.10
CA GLN A 29 8.21 6.04 3.01
C GLN A 29 9.09 7.26 2.84
N THR A 30 8.48 8.43 2.88
CA THR A 30 9.14 9.74 2.84
C THR A 30 9.01 10.40 4.21
N PRO A 31 9.71 11.51 4.48
CA PRO A 31 9.56 12.25 5.73
C PRO A 31 8.14 12.78 6.01
N THR A 32 7.27 12.85 4.99
CA THR A 32 5.94 13.49 5.08
C THR A 32 4.79 12.58 4.67
N GLY A 33 5.06 11.35 4.22
CA GLY A 33 4.04 10.48 3.65
C GLY A 33 4.56 9.13 3.15
N TYR A 34 3.69 8.40 2.47
CA TYR A 34 3.98 7.13 1.83
C TYR A 34 4.00 7.27 0.31
N LEU A 35 4.84 6.47 -0.34
CA LEU A 35 4.85 6.30 -1.79
C LEU A 35 3.92 5.14 -2.13
N MET A 36 2.76 5.45 -2.70
CA MET A 36 1.69 4.50 -2.98
C MET A 36 1.61 4.25 -4.48
N GLN A 37 1.70 2.98 -4.88
CA GLN A 37 1.57 2.59 -6.27
C GLN A 37 0.28 1.79 -6.46
N PRO A 38 -0.65 2.24 -7.32
CA PRO A 38 -1.81 1.46 -7.70
C PRO A 38 -1.45 0.16 -8.39
N PHE A 39 -2.21 -0.90 -8.09
CA PHE A 39 -2.04 -2.18 -8.76
C PHE A 39 -2.25 -2.04 -10.27
N GLY A 40 -1.33 -2.60 -11.07
CA GLY A 40 -1.36 -2.53 -12.53
C GLY A 40 -0.89 -1.21 -13.13
N SER A 41 -0.45 -0.26 -12.31
CA SER A 41 0.19 0.99 -12.75
C SER A 41 1.68 0.95 -12.45
N GLU A 42 2.51 1.62 -13.26
CA GLU A 42 3.92 1.89 -12.93
C GLU A 42 4.11 3.25 -12.23
N ILE A 43 3.05 4.04 -12.13
CA ILE A 43 3.07 5.37 -11.51
C ILE A 43 2.96 5.23 -10.00
N THR A 44 3.86 5.91 -9.29
CA THR A 44 3.85 6.01 -7.83
C THR A 44 3.40 7.41 -7.42
N ASP A 45 2.37 7.47 -6.59
CA ASP A 45 1.83 8.71 -6.03
C ASP A 45 2.37 8.93 -4.61
N HIS A 46 2.60 10.18 -4.23
CA HIS A 46 2.90 10.53 -2.85
C HIS A 46 1.60 10.82 -2.10
N VAL A 47 1.36 10.09 -1.01
CA VAL A 47 0.22 10.28 -0.11
C VAL A 47 0.74 10.75 1.23
N THR A 48 0.39 11.97 1.64
CA THR A 48 0.84 12.52 2.92
C THR A 48 0.29 11.72 4.10
N PHE A 49 0.95 11.78 5.26
CA PHE A 49 0.44 11.08 6.45
C PHE A 49 -0.95 11.58 6.87
N VAL A 50 -1.27 12.85 6.62
CA VAL A 50 -2.58 13.44 6.92
C VAL A 50 -3.66 12.85 6.00
N GLU A 51 -3.41 12.79 4.70
CA GLU A 51 -4.32 12.18 3.72
C GLU A 51 -4.49 10.68 4.01
N PHE A 52 -3.40 9.98 4.31
CA PHE A 52 -3.45 8.56 4.65
C PHE A 52 -4.33 8.29 5.89
N GLU A 53 -4.17 9.08 6.95
CA GLU A 53 -4.99 8.93 8.16
C GLU A 53 -6.47 9.24 7.91
N ALA A 54 -6.78 10.23 7.05
CA ALA A 54 -8.15 10.51 6.66
C ALA A 54 -8.76 9.34 5.88
N GLU A 55 -8.01 8.74 4.95
CA GLU A 55 -8.45 7.56 4.20
C GLU A 55 -8.58 6.32 5.09
N ARG A 56 -7.70 6.15 6.09
CA ARG A 56 -7.77 5.04 7.06
C ARG A 56 -9.07 5.04 7.88
N GLN A 57 -9.65 6.21 8.11
CA GLN A 57 -10.93 6.33 8.81
C GLN A 57 -12.13 6.05 7.91
N HIS A 58 -11.92 5.87 6.60
CA HIS A 58 -12.98 5.55 5.68
C HIS A 58 -13.44 4.09 5.83
N GLN A 59 -14.74 3.85 5.68
CA GLN A 59 -15.34 2.51 5.79
C GLN A 59 -14.78 1.49 4.78
N ASP A 60 -14.25 1.98 3.65
CA ASP A 60 -13.69 1.16 2.58
C ASP A 60 -12.21 0.86 2.77
N PHE A 61 -11.58 1.41 3.81
CA PHE A 61 -10.18 1.16 4.10
C PHE A 61 -9.98 -0.32 4.45
N ARG A 62 -9.06 -0.97 3.75
CA ARG A 62 -8.61 -2.33 4.09
C ARG A 62 -7.10 -2.39 4.02
N HIS A 63 -6.51 -3.12 4.95
CA HIS A 63 -5.08 -3.38 4.98
C HIS A 63 -4.85 -4.89 5.14
N ASP A 64 -4.39 -5.52 4.06
CA ASP A 64 -4.05 -6.94 4.02
C ASP A 64 -2.52 -7.09 4.04
N THR A 65 -1.96 -7.42 5.21
CA THR A 65 -0.50 -7.51 5.45
C THR A 65 0.20 -8.72 4.82
N LEU A 66 -0.58 -9.63 4.22
CA LEU A 66 -0.08 -10.91 3.67
C LEU A 66 -0.43 -11.09 2.19
N PHE A 67 -0.77 -10.00 1.48
CA PHE A 67 -1.22 -10.10 0.10
C PHE A 67 -0.12 -10.62 -0.84
N TYR A 68 1.13 -10.17 -0.64
CA TYR A 68 2.31 -10.65 -1.35
C TYR A 68 3.25 -11.45 -0.43
N THR A 69 2.78 -12.50 0.23
CA THR A 69 3.75 -13.54 0.64
C THR A 69 4.36 -14.12 -0.65
N GLU A 70 5.67 -13.99 -0.83
CA GLU A 70 6.42 -14.37 -2.05
C GLU A 70 6.07 -15.79 -2.54
N SER A 71 5.81 -16.71 -1.61
CA SER A 71 5.38 -18.08 -1.89
C SER A 71 4.04 -18.17 -2.64
N ARG A 72 3.07 -17.29 -2.34
CA ARG A 72 1.72 -17.31 -2.92
C ARG A 72 1.67 -16.58 -4.27
N ALA A 73 2.48 -15.54 -4.45
CA ALA A 73 2.66 -14.84 -5.73
C ALA A 73 3.44 -15.70 -6.74
N ARG A 74 4.54 -16.37 -6.33
CA ARG A 74 5.22 -17.36 -7.16
C ARG A 74 4.33 -18.55 -7.50
N ALA A 75 3.49 -19.02 -6.57
CA ALA A 75 2.55 -20.11 -6.84
C ALA A 75 1.48 -19.71 -7.89
N ARG A 76 0.95 -18.49 -7.84
CA ARG A 76 0.03 -17.97 -8.87
C ARG A 76 0.71 -17.73 -10.22
N ALA A 77 1.91 -17.17 -10.23
CA ALA A 77 2.69 -17.00 -11.46
C ALA A 77 3.04 -18.35 -12.13
N ARG A 78 3.33 -19.40 -11.33
CA ARG A 78 3.56 -20.76 -11.85
C ARG A 78 2.28 -21.44 -12.36
N THR A 79 1.11 -21.11 -11.82
CA THR A 79 -0.18 -21.73 -12.23
C THR A 79 -0.89 -21.00 -13.36
N LEU A 80 -0.46 -19.79 -13.73
CA LEU A 80 -0.93 -19.07 -14.93
C LEU A 80 -0.07 -19.34 -16.18
N ILE A 81 1.00 -20.13 -16.06
CA ILE A 81 1.70 -20.74 -17.21
C ILE A 81 1.06 -22.12 -17.44
N GLU A 82 -0.23 -22.15 -17.75
CA GLU A 82 -0.94 -23.26 -18.40
C GLU A 82 -2.41 -22.86 -18.56
N SER A 83 -2.71 -22.15 -19.63
CA SER A 83 -3.99 -22.15 -20.35
C SER A 83 -3.75 -21.60 -21.74
#